data_AF-A0A956H8W6-F1
#
_entry.id   AF-A0A956H8W6-F1
#
_cell.length_a   1.000
_cell.length_b   1.000
_cell.length_c   1.000
_cell.angle_alpha   90.00
_cell.angle_beta   90.00
_cell.angle_gamma   90.00
#
_symmetry.space_group_name_H-M   'P 1'
#
loop_
_entity.id
_entity.type
_entity.pdbx_description
1 polymer ?
#
loop_
_entity_poly.entity_id
_entity_poly.type
_entity_poly.pdbx_seq_one_letter_code
_entity_poly.pdbx_strand_id
1 'polypeptide(L)'
;MEHVVKTLVRTGNCRVDQCSCGAVHVSVGGTTVRIKEEAARELFAALGQAFVQIDQGRRLAQAPTPGIHLVPPLGRRPDDDDDSGGHLH
;
A
#
# COMPACT_ATOMS: atom_id res chain seq x y z
N MET A 1 2.79 31.98 -33.08
CA MET A 1 1.57 32.03 -32.25
C MET A 1 1.98 31.82 -30.80
N GLU A 2 1.48 32.64 -29.90
CA GLU A 2 1.77 32.55 -28.47
C GLU A 2 0.87 31.49 -27.80
N HIS A 3 1.45 30.69 -26.92
CA HIS A 3 0.75 29.65 -26.18
C HIS A 3 0.34 30.19 -24.81
N VAL A 4 -0.96 30.32 -24.55
CA VAL A 4 -1.48 30.74 -23.25
C VAL A 4 -1.58 29.50 -22.36
N VAL A 5 -1.10 29.60 -21.11
CA VAL A 5 -1.05 28.48 -20.17
C VAL A 5 -1.90 28.81 -18.95
N LYS A 6 -2.82 27.90 -18.60
CA LYS A 6 -3.68 28.00 -17.42
C LYS A 6 -3.31 26.91 -16.41
N THR A 7 -2.96 27.29 -15.19
CA THR A 7 -2.75 26.33 -14.11
C THR A 7 -4.08 25.73 -13.66
N LEU A 8 -4.19 24.40 -13.70
CA LEU A 8 -5.34 23.64 -13.22
C LEU A 8 -5.13 23.12 -11.80
N VAL A 9 -3.92 22.65 -11.50
CA VAL A 9 -3.56 22.13 -10.18
C VAL A 9 -2.20 22.68 -9.77
N ARG A 10 -2.07 23.08 -8.50
CA ARG A 10 -0.79 23.44 -7.91
C ARG A 10 -0.76 22.98 -6.44
N THR A 11 0.18 22.12 -6.13
CA THR A 11 0.50 21.66 -4.78
C THR A 11 1.98 21.89 -4.51
N GLY A 12 2.47 21.48 -3.32
CA GLY A 12 3.87 21.64 -2.97
C GLY A 12 4.84 20.92 -3.93
N ASN A 13 4.46 19.73 -4.42
CA ASN A 13 5.32 18.90 -5.26
C ASN A 13 4.79 18.68 -6.68
N CYS A 14 3.56 19.11 -6.99
CA CYS A 14 2.96 18.90 -8.30
C CYS A 14 2.34 20.17 -8.86
N ARG A 15 2.49 20.37 -10.18
CA ARG A 15 1.81 21.43 -10.91
C ARG A 15 1.29 20.87 -12.23
N VAL A 16 0.02 21.13 -12.53
CA VAL A 16 -0.60 20.75 -13.80
C VAL A 16 -1.11 22.02 -14.47
N ASP A 17 -0.62 22.29 -15.67
CA ASP A 17 -1.07 23.39 -16.50
C ASP A 17 -1.66 22.89 -17.82
N GLN A 18 -2.68 23.58 -18.32
CA GLN A 18 -3.28 23.34 -19.62
C GLN A 18 -2.90 24.48 -20.56
N CYS A 19 -2.31 24.12 -21.70
CA CYS A 19 -1.97 25.03 -22.76
C CYS A 19 -3.18 25.26 -23.69
N SER A 20 -3.29 26.45 -24.27
CA SER A 20 -4.33 26.81 -25.24
C SER A 20 -4.32 25.95 -26.51
N CYS A 21 -3.24 25.20 -26.77
CA CYS A 21 -3.16 24.23 -27.86
C CYS A 21 -3.61 22.80 -27.48
N GLY A 22 -4.21 22.62 -26.30
CA GLY A 22 -4.67 21.33 -25.79
C GLY A 22 -3.61 20.52 -25.02
N ALA A 23 -2.32 20.86 -25.18
CA ALA A 23 -1.25 20.18 -24.45
C ALA A 23 -1.36 20.40 -22.92
N VAL A 24 -1.06 19.36 -22.15
CA VAL A 24 -1.02 19.40 -20.69
C VAL A 24 0.43 19.33 -20.22
N HIS A 25 0.84 20.24 -19.36
CA HIS A 25 2.16 20.25 -18.74
C HIS A 25 2.02 19.74 -17.30
N VAL A 26 2.69 18.64 -16.98
CA VAL A 26 2.70 18.07 -15.63
C VAL A 26 4.10 18.20 -15.07
N SER A 27 4.23 18.94 -13.98
CA SER A 27 5.47 19.08 -13.23
C SER A 27 5.37 18.31 -11.92
N VAL A 28 6.38 17.49 -11.63
CA VAL A 28 6.55 16.77 -10.35
C VAL A 28 7.96 17.03 -9.85
N GLY A 29 8.09 17.75 -8.73
CA GLY A 29 9.38 18.25 -8.25
C GLY A 29 10.06 19.15 -9.29
N GLY A 30 11.28 18.80 -9.68
CA GLY A 30 12.06 19.52 -10.70
C GLY A 30 11.82 19.08 -12.14
N THR A 31 10.98 18.07 -12.36
CA THR A 31 10.75 17.49 -13.69
C THR A 31 9.42 17.94 -14.25
N THR A 32 9.42 18.45 -15.48
CA THR A 32 8.20 18.82 -16.23
C THR A 32 8.08 18.01 -17.50
N VAL A 33 6.92 17.41 -17.72
CA VAL A 33 6.58 16.67 -18.93
C VAL A 33 5.46 17.39 -19.67
N ARG A 34 5.65 17.59 -20.97
CA ARG A 34 4.61 18.08 -21.88
C ARG A 34 3.93 16.88 -22.55
N ILE A 35 2.60 16.82 -22.40
CA ILE A 35 1.77 15.71 -22.85
C ILE A 35 0.77 16.26 -23.86
N LYS A 36 0.58 15.57 -24.98
CA LYS A 36 -0.47 15.92 -25.95
C LYS A 36 -1.85 15.59 -25.38
N GLU A 37 -2.89 16.24 -25.87
CA GLU A 37 -4.24 16.09 -25.33
C GLU A 37 -4.72 14.63 -25.37
N GLU A 38 -4.49 13.94 -26.49
CA GLU A 38 -4.84 12.53 -26.68
C GLU A 38 -4.12 11.62 -25.67
N ALA A 39 -2.82 11.83 -25.50
CA ALA A 39 -1.99 11.06 -24.57
C ALA A 39 -2.32 11.36 -23.10
N ALA A 40 -2.87 12.54 -22.78
CA ALA A 40 -3.22 12.90 -21.41
C ALA A 40 -4.36 12.01 -20.86
N ARG A 41 -5.34 11.65 -21.71
CA ARG A 41 -6.43 10.73 -21.32
C ARG A 41 -5.92 9.32 -21.07
N GLU A 42 -5.07 8.82 -21.97
CA GLU A 42 -4.45 7.50 -21.83
C GLU A 42 -3.57 7.44 -20.57
N LEU A 43 -2.75 8.46 -20.34
CA LEU A 43 -1.90 8.55 -19.16
C LEU A 43 -2.72 8.58 -17.86
N PHE A 44 -3.84 9.31 -17.83
CA PHE A 44 -4.73 9.32 -16.67
C PHE A 44 -5.24 7.91 -16.33
N ALA A 45 -5.72 7.17 -17.32
CA ALA A 45 -6.21 5.80 -17.12
C ALA A 45 -5.09 4.87 -16.64
N ALA A 46 -3.92 4.93 -17.28
CA ALA A 46 -2.75 4.12 -16.92
C ALA A 46 -2.25 4.39 -15.49
N LEU A 47 -2.12 5.67 -15.11
CA LEU A 47 -1.72 6.06 -13.76
C LEU A 47 -2.76 5.65 -12.72
N GLY A 48 -4.05 5.81 -13.02
CA GLY A 48 -5.14 5.37 -12.13
C GLY A 48 -5.06 3.86 -11.84
N GLN A 49 -4.86 3.04 -12.87
CA GLN A 49 -4.68 1.59 -12.72
C GLN A 49 -3.43 1.25 -11.90
N ALA A 50 -2.30 1.90 -12.20
CA ALA A 50 -1.05 1.67 -11.48
C ALA A 50 -1.15 2.03 -10.00
N PHE A 51 -1.76 3.18 -9.66
CA PHE A 51 -1.91 3.60 -8.26
C PHE A 51 -2.86 2.71 -7.47
N VAL A 52 -3.91 2.17 -8.09
CA VAL A 52 -4.77 1.17 -7.45
C VAL A 52 -3.96 -0.08 -7.08
N GLN A 53 -3.12 -0.58 -7.98
CA GLN A 53 -2.28 -1.76 -7.70
C GLN A 53 -1.23 -1.48 -6.61
N ILE A 54 -0.61 -0.30 -6.64
CA ILE A 54 0.36 0.11 -5.60
C ILE A 54 -0.30 0.19 -4.23
N ASP A 55 -1.51 0.78 -4.14
CA ASP A 55 -2.24 0.87 -2.88
C ASP A 55 -2.60 -0.52 -2.33
N GLN A 56 -3.07 -1.42 -3.19
CA GLN A 56 -3.38 -2.80 -2.81
C GLN A 56 -2.14 -3.56 -2.33
N GLY A 57 -1.02 -3.45 -3.04
CA GLY A 57 0.24 -4.07 -2.64
C GLY A 57 0.71 -3.60 -1.26
N ARG A 58 0.56 -2.29 -0.95
CA ARG A 58 0.90 -1.75 0.37
C ARG A 58 -0.02 -2.29 1.47
N ARG A 59 -1.33 -2.41 1.22
CA ARG A 59 -2.27 -2.97 2.20
C ARG A 59 -1.96 -4.43 2.53
N LEU A 60 -1.65 -5.23 1.51
CA LEU A 60 -1.27 -6.63 1.71
C LEU A 60 0.04 -6.77 2.49
N ALA A 61 1.02 -5.90 2.24
CA ALA A 61 2.28 -5.88 2.98
C ALA A 61 2.14 -5.39 4.44
N GLN A 62 1.08 -4.64 4.76
CA GLN A 62 0.81 -4.07 6.08
C GLN A 62 -0.20 -4.87 6.90
N ALA A 63 -0.63 -6.04 6.43
CA ALA A 63 -1.53 -6.90 7.21
C ALA A 63 -0.86 -7.27 8.54
N PRO A 64 -1.44 -6.93 9.71
CA PRO A 64 -0.87 -7.31 10.98
C PRO A 64 -0.89 -8.84 11.07
N THR A 65 0.29 -9.46 11.25
CA THR A 65 0.39 -10.86 11.64
C THR A 65 -0.47 -11.04 12.89
N PRO A 66 -1.54 -11.87 12.85
CA PRO A 66 -2.26 -12.18 14.07
C PRO A 66 -1.26 -12.79 15.04
N GLY A 67 -1.13 -12.21 16.22
CA GLY A 67 -0.37 -12.79 17.32
C GLY A 67 -1.05 -14.08 17.76
N ILE A 68 -0.80 -15.17 17.03
CA ILE A 68 -1.25 -16.51 17.43
C ILE A 68 -0.37 -16.89 18.60
N HIS A 69 -0.85 -16.60 19.81
CA HIS A 69 -0.25 -17.05 21.05
C HIS A 69 -0.51 -18.57 21.16
N LEU A 70 0.35 -19.38 20.56
CA LEU A 70 0.32 -20.83 20.69
C LEU A 70 0.70 -21.18 22.14
N VAL A 71 -0.31 -21.41 22.99
CA VAL A 71 -0.11 -21.98 24.32
C VAL A 71 0.32 -23.43 24.14
N PRO A 72 1.48 -23.87 24.65
CA PRO A 72 1.84 -25.28 24.63
C PRO A 72 0.77 -26.08 25.38
N PRO A 73 0.34 -27.25 24.87
CA PRO A 73 -0.62 -28.08 25.60
C PRO A 73 0.04 -28.49 26.92
N LEU A 74 -0.60 -28.13 28.04
CA LEU A 74 -0.23 -28.59 29.37
C LEU A 74 -0.14 -30.12 29.33
N GLY A 75 1.08 -30.62 29.50
CA GLY A 75 1.37 -32.04 29.58
C GLY A 75 0.52 -32.67 30.68
N ARG A 76 -0.43 -33.49 30.25
CA ARG A 76 -1.09 -34.50 31.07
C ARG A 76 0.01 -35.42 31.63
N ARG A 77 0.30 -35.33 32.93
CA ARG A 77 1.02 -36.39 33.63
C ARG A 77 0.02 -37.51 33.94
N PRO A 78 0.24 -38.73 33.46
CA PRO A 78 -0.53 -39.89 33.88
C PRO A 78 -0.13 -40.27 35.31
N ASP A 79 -1.17 -40.60 36.08
CA ASP A 79 -1.23 -41.43 37.28
C ASP A 79 0.12 -41.98 37.81
N ASP A 80 0.58 -41.46 38.95
CA ASP A 80 1.51 -42.15 39.86
C ASP A 80 0.69 -42.63 41.07
N ASP A 81 -0.09 -43.69 40.88
CA ASP A 81 -0.46 -44.64 41.93
C ASP A 81 0.69 -45.66 42.02
N ASP A 82 1.50 -45.65 43.08
CA ASP A 82 1.99 -46.90 43.70
C ASP A 82 2.66 -46.67 45.09
N ASP A 83 2.15 -47.46 46.03
CA ASP A 83 2.88 -48.12 47.12
C ASP A 83 3.53 -47.30 48.25
N SER A 84 2.78 -47.16 49.35
CA SER A 84 3.37 -47.13 50.69
C SER A 84 2.84 -48.32 51.48
N GLY A 85 3.56 -49.44 51.36
CA GLY A 85 3.44 -50.60 52.23
C GLY A 85 3.67 -50.25 53.70
N GLY A 86 2.67 -50.56 54.53
CA GLY A 86 2.79 -50.63 55.98
C GLY A 86 2.30 -51.99 56.45
N HIS A 87 3.20 -52.95 56.64
CA HIS A 87 2.89 -54.25 57.22
C HIS A 87 3.47 -54.35 58.64
N LEU A 88 2.55 -54.49 59.60
CA LEU A 88 2.58 -55.22 60.88
C LEU A 88 3.71 -54.95 61.90
N HIS A 89 3.35 -54.55 63.12
CA HIS A 89 2.97 -55.46 64.23
C HIS A 89 2.43 -54.67 65.43
#